data_AF-A0A2D0IFM2-F1
#
_entry.id   AF-A0A2D0IFM2-F1
#
_cell.length_a   1.000
_cell.length_b   1.000
_cell.length_c   1.000
_cell.angle_alpha   90.00
_cell.angle_beta   90.00
_cell.angle_gamma   90.00
#
_symmetry.space_group_name_H-M   'P 1'
#
loop_
_entity.id
_entity.type
_entity.pdbx_description
1 polymer ?
#
loop_
_entity_poly.entity_id
_entity_poly.type
_entity_poly.pdbx_seq_one_letter_code
_entity_poly.pdbx_strand_id
1 'polypeptide(L)'
;MAKPGRRPSSPDPGPFHPDIEAVLARVRADIDALAAYEPRKQAIGLILGRKLDDYLVWHFGEGAAAAYGRTYSRSVKCKPGYEAVCFFKPTPLDEAISKRAEYHGGEARFGRDAMALVSDYALRYASERVEHFHRSPFEIVLENGADLGLLENMFAYWSDPKATCERGSVKTFARGWEARELYIGNSPKRKLLEEDIEASALVRALVEGRTDIADLLARHRLAGNPRYINARLFHYFLEHRRELETLCAEMGIQPDFFSAENWLTDREENMEDIVRLARQAGPWPKLDEMREIARSGACSGDSTIFGLAAQRGEDDLIYDLFESGAEPNGHGDYGSAIDMIESLKDQDKVLEVLKLWAGAGGSVDGDWADAVPLKMSPSEEWICRDRPELVELARSWVLSTQPIRKNLNGEWWNRLLAKALERNARNSIRWLIEDQGCRLDDRDEASGQPARSFAKGDTLAFAVALEERLALTADPFTPTDKGSGPQRI
;
A
#
# COMPACT_ATOMS: atom_id res chain seq x y z
N MET A 1 -19.10 -1.68 48.46
CA MET A 1 -19.36 -1.05 47.14
C MET A 1 -19.11 0.45 47.27
N ALA A 2 -17.90 0.89 46.96
CA ALA A 2 -17.54 2.31 46.91
C ALA A 2 -17.74 2.80 45.47
N LYS A 3 -18.43 3.93 45.28
CA LYS A 3 -18.57 4.58 43.97
C LYS A 3 -17.17 4.98 43.46
N PRO A 4 -16.84 4.78 42.16
CA PRO A 4 -15.58 5.26 41.62
C PRO A 4 -15.54 6.78 41.74
N GLY A 5 -14.54 7.30 42.45
CA GLY A 5 -14.33 8.73 42.62
C GLY A 5 -14.04 9.37 41.26
N ARG A 6 -14.75 10.45 40.93
CA ARG A 6 -14.36 11.36 39.85
C ARG A 6 -12.90 11.75 40.08
N ARG A 7 -12.05 11.56 39.06
CA ARG A 7 -10.67 12.08 39.12
C ARG A 7 -10.72 13.57 39.45
N PRO A 8 -9.85 14.08 40.32
CA PRO A 8 -9.73 15.52 40.52
C PRO A 8 -9.42 16.16 39.16
N SER A 9 -10.17 17.21 38.81
CA SER A 9 -9.83 18.11 37.72
C SER A 9 -8.35 18.46 37.85
N SER A 10 -7.60 18.29 36.76
CA SER A 10 -6.17 18.65 36.72
C SER A 10 -5.97 20.03 37.34
N PRO A 11 -4.95 20.24 38.18
CA PRO A 11 -4.69 21.56 38.76
C PRO A 11 -4.60 22.57 37.62
N ASP A 12 -5.37 23.65 37.76
CA ASP A 12 -5.34 24.78 36.83
C ASP A 12 -3.86 25.17 36.65
N PRO A 13 -3.31 25.06 35.42
CA PRO A 13 -1.94 25.46 35.21
C PRO A 13 -1.83 26.93 35.62
N GLY A 14 -0.91 27.25 36.51
CA GLY A 14 -0.67 28.64 36.91
C GLY A 14 -0.48 29.54 35.68
N PRO A 15 -0.68 30.86 35.82
CA PRO A 15 -0.69 31.77 34.67
C PRO A 15 0.57 31.58 33.82
N PHE A 16 0.36 31.27 32.54
CA PHE A 16 1.46 31.06 31.61
C PHE A 16 2.26 32.34 31.42
N HIS A 17 3.50 32.20 30.93
CA HIS A 17 4.28 33.35 30.49
C HIS A 17 3.43 34.19 29.51
N PRO A 18 3.39 35.54 29.60
CA PRO A 18 2.52 36.38 28.77
C PRO A 18 2.64 36.12 27.26
N ASP A 19 3.83 35.78 26.80
CA ASP A 19 4.07 35.41 25.40
C ASP A 19 3.38 34.08 25.00
N ILE A 20 3.28 33.11 25.91
CA ILE A 20 2.55 31.84 25.68
C ILE A 20 1.05 32.12 25.61
N GLU A 21 0.52 32.96 26.51
CA GLU A 21 -0.90 33.35 26.45
C GLU A 21 -1.27 34.03 25.14
N ALA A 22 -0.39 34.87 24.60
CA ALA A 22 -0.60 35.50 23.29
C ALA A 22 -0.63 34.45 22.16
N VAL A 23 0.25 33.44 22.20
CA VAL A 23 0.24 32.32 21.25
C VAL A 23 -1.05 31.50 21.39
N LEU A 24 -1.44 31.13 22.62
CA LEU A 24 -2.66 30.37 22.88
C LEU A 24 -3.90 31.15 22.42
N ALA A 25 -3.96 32.47 22.65
CA ALA A 25 -5.06 33.31 22.18
C ALA A 25 -5.18 33.31 20.65
N ARG A 26 -4.06 33.34 19.93
CA ARG A 26 -4.06 33.25 18.46
C ARG A 26 -4.50 31.87 17.99
N VAL A 27 -4.00 30.80 18.60
CA VAL A 27 -4.40 29.42 18.29
C VAL A 27 -5.90 29.22 18.51
N ARG A 28 -6.46 29.73 19.62
CA ARG A 28 -7.90 29.70 19.86
C ARG A 28 -8.68 30.40 18.76
N ALA A 29 -8.27 31.60 18.36
CA ALA A 29 -8.93 32.36 17.30
C ALA A 29 -8.90 31.62 15.95
N ASP A 30 -7.77 30.98 15.60
CA ASP A 30 -7.66 30.18 14.38
C ASP A 30 -8.58 28.94 14.43
N ILE A 31 -8.69 28.27 15.59
CA ILE A 31 -9.57 27.11 15.79
C ILE A 31 -11.05 27.53 15.75
N ASP A 32 -11.43 28.62 16.40
CA ASP A 32 -12.81 29.13 16.37
C ASP A 32 -13.19 29.56 14.93
N ALA A 33 -12.26 30.16 14.19
CA ALA A 33 -12.45 30.48 12.79
C ALA A 33 -12.64 29.20 11.95
N LEU A 34 -11.88 28.13 12.21
CA LEU A 34 -12.07 26.83 11.56
C LEU A 34 -13.44 26.23 11.87
N ALA A 35 -13.89 26.28 13.13
CA ALA A 35 -15.20 25.78 13.55
C ALA A 35 -16.35 26.48 12.82
N ALA A 36 -16.19 27.78 12.53
CA ALA A 36 -17.16 28.59 11.79
C ALA A 36 -17.00 28.50 10.27
N TYR A 37 -15.97 27.82 9.75
CA TYR A 37 -15.67 27.81 8.32
C TYR A 37 -16.58 26.86 7.54
N GLU A 38 -17.61 27.43 6.90
CA GLU A 38 -18.64 26.69 6.15
C GLU A 38 -18.09 25.71 5.10
N PRO A 39 -17.04 26.04 4.30
CA PRO A 39 -16.51 25.08 3.33
C PRO A 39 -15.95 23.80 3.97
N ARG A 40 -15.46 23.84 5.21
CA ARG A 40 -15.07 22.61 5.94
C ARG A 40 -16.29 21.77 6.30
N LYS A 41 -17.35 22.40 6.81
CA LYS A 41 -18.62 21.70 7.12
C LYS A 41 -19.22 21.07 5.87
N GLN A 42 -19.15 21.77 4.73
CA GLN A 42 -19.53 21.24 3.44
C GLN A 42 -18.69 20.00 3.10
N ALA A 43 -17.37 20.03 3.30
CA ALA A 43 -16.51 18.86 3.05
C ALA A 43 -16.90 17.64 3.90
N ILE A 44 -17.22 17.84 5.19
CA ILE A 44 -17.75 16.78 6.05
C ILE A 44 -19.09 16.26 5.52
N GLY A 45 -19.98 17.18 5.11
CA GLY A 45 -21.25 16.82 4.47
C GLY A 45 -21.09 16.04 3.16
N LEU A 46 -20.04 16.29 2.38
CA LEU A 46 -19.72 15.50 1.18
C LEU A 46 -19.27 14.09 1.54
N ILE A 47 -18.46 13.92 2.60
CA ILE A 47 -18.03 12.61 3.09
C ILE A 47 -19.24 11.81 3.58
N LEU A 48 -20.01 12.36 4.52
CA LEU A 48 -21.19 11.69 5.09
C LEU A 48 -22.31 11.50 4.05
N GLY A 49 -22.40 12.39 3.07
CA GLY A 49 -23.34 12.32 1.95
C GLY A 49 -22.93 11.37 0.81
N ARG A 50 -21.86 10.57 0.98
CA ARG A 50 -21.34 9.60 -0.01
C ARG A 50 -20.88 10.23 -1.33
N LYS A 51 -20.43 11.49 -1.31
CA LYS A 51 -19.96 12.23 -2.49
C LYS A 51 -18.44 12.35 -2.49
N LEU A 52 -17.76 11.20 -2.56
CA LEU A 52 -16.29 11.13 -2.46
C LEU A 52 -15.58 11.92 -3.56
N ASP A 53 -16.09 11.89 -4.79
CA ASP A 53 -15.53 12.67 -5.89
C ASP A 53 -15.61 14.18 -5.66
N ASP A 54 -16.76 14.67 -5.18
CA ASP A 54 -16.93 16.07 -4.84
C ASP A 54 -16.02 16.45 -3.67
N TYR A 55 -15.84 15.55 -2.69
CA TYR A 55 -14.86 15.74 -1.62
C TYR A 55 -13.44 15.87 -2.15
N LEU A 56 -13.02 15.02 -3.10
CA LEU A 56 -11.69 15.11 -3.72
C LEU A 56 -11.52 16.43 -4.49
N VAL A 57 -12.54 16.86 -5.24
CA VAL A 57 -12.54 18.17 -5.91
C VAL A 57 -12.37 19.31 -4.90
N TRP A 58 -13.07 19.25 -3.76
CA TRP A 58 -12.89 20.20 -2.68
C TRP A 58 -11.49 20.12 -2.06
N HIS A 59 -11.00 18.92 -1.75
CA HIS A 59 -9.71 18.68 -1.10
C HIS A 59 -8.56 19.29 -1.90
N PHE A 60 -8.54 19.06 -3.22
CA PHE A 60 -7.51 19.60 -4.11
C PHE A 60 -7.76 21.05 -4.53
N GLY A 61 -9.01 21.50 -4.54
CA GLY A 61 -9.40 22.86 -4.88
C GLY A 61 -9.43 23.78 -3.66
N GLU A 62 -10.64 24.09 -3.20
CA GLU A 62 -10.89 25.09 -2.15
C GLU A 62 -10.23 24.73 -0.82
N GLY A 63 -10.27 23.46 -0.40
CA GLY A 63 -9.64 22.99 0.84
C GLY A 63 -8.13 23.22 0.86
N ALA A 64 -7.43 22.85 -0.22
CA ALA A 64 -6.01 23.12 -0.37
C ALA A 64 -5.69 24.61 -0.49
N ALA A 65 -6.52 25.39 -1.20
CA ALA A 65 -6.35 26.82 -1.33
C ALA A 65 -6.46 27.53 0.02
N ALA A 66 -7.44 27.15 0.83
CA ALA A 66 -7.64 27.70 2.17
C ALA A 66 -6.54 27.27 3.15
N ALA A 67 -6.09 26.02 3.08
CA ALA A 67 -5.04 25.48 3.95
C ALA A 67 -3.64 26.03 3.63
N TYR A 68 -3.28 26.08 2.35
CA TYR A 68 -1.90 26.28 1.89
C TYR A 68 -1.72 27.48 0.94
N GLY A 69 -2.78 28.24 0.64
CA GLY A 69 -2.74 29.38 -0.26
C GLY A 69 -2.60 29.01 -1.75
N ARG A 70 -2.82 27.75 -2.11
CA ARG A 70 -2.72 27.26 -3.50
C ARG A 70 -3.64 26.07 -3.76
N THR A 71 -4.20 26.00 -4.97
CA THR A 71 -4.95 24.84 -5.46
C THR A 71 -4.01 23.80 -6.06
N TYR A 72 -4.38 22.53 -5.96
CA TYR A 72 -3.77 21.44 -6.70
C TYR A 72 -4.74 21.01 -7.82
N SER A 73 -4.22 20.82 -9.03
CA SER A 73 -5.04 20.26 -10.11
C SER A 73 -5.18 18.75 -9.90
N ARG A 74 -6.44 18.28 -9.81
CA ARG A 74 -6.77 16.84 -9.80
C ARG A 74 -6.20 16.14 -11.05
N SER A 75 -6.29 16.76 -12.23
CA SER A 75 -5.97 16.13 -13.52
C SER A 75 -4.49 16.15 -13.93
N VAL A 76 -3.63 16.98 -13.33
CA VAL A 76 -2.24 17.16 -13.82
C VAL A 76 -1.18 16.61 -12.87
N LYS A 77 -1.50 16.38 -11.59
CA LYS A 77 -0.49 15.98 -10.58
C LYS A 77 -0.94 14.94 -9.56
N CYS A 78 -2.23 14.67 -9.44
CA CYS A 78 -2.71 13.66 -8.49
C CYS A 78 -2.62 12.31 -9.18
N LYS A 79 -1.56 11.58 -8.90
CA LYS A 79 -1.49 10.18 -9.26
C LYS A 79 -2.59 9.43 -8.48
N PRO A 80 -3.19 8.35 -9.01
CA PRO A 80 -4.32 7.66 -8.37
C PRO A 80 -4.08 7.30 -6.89
N GLY A 81 -2.84 6.96 -6.51
CA GLY A 81 -2.47 6.71 -5.11
C GLY A 81 -2.63 7.91 -4.18
N TYR A 82 -2.48 9.13 -4.70
CA TYR A 82 -2.64 10.34 -3.90
C TYR A 82 -4.11 10.63 -3.55
N GLU A 83 -5.06 10.27 -4.43
CA GLU A 83 -6.49 10.43 -4.14
C GLU A 83 -6.91 9.51 -3.00
N ALA A 84 -6.47 8.25 -3.03
CA ALA A 84 -6.74 7.29 -1.96
C ALA A 84 -6.26 7.83 -0.61
N VAL A 85 -5.03 8.35 -0.55
CA VAL A 85 -4.41 8.92 0.65
C VAL A 85 -5.23 10.07 1.27
N CYS A 86 -5.99 10.83 0.47
CA CYS A 86 -6.82 11.92 0.97
C CYS A 86 -7.95 11.41 1.88
N PHE A 87 -8.42 10.18 1.72
CA PHE A 87 -9.43 9.58 2.60
C PHE A 87 -8.87 9.13 3.95
N PHE A 88 -7.55 9.00 4.03
CA PHE A 88 -6.82 8.43 5.17
C PHE A 88 -6.00 9.47 5.92
N LYS A 89 -6.17 10.76 5.58
CA LYS A 89 -5.53 11.87 6.27
C LYS A 89 -6.57 12.86 6.76
N PRO A 90 -6.26 13.61 7.85
CA PRO A 90 -7.04 14.78 8.21
C PRO A 90 -7.26 15.70 7.01
N THR A 91 -8.35 16.45 7.04
CA THR A 91 -8.58 17.46 6.00
C THR A 91 -7.40 18.43 5.91
N PRO A 92 -7.11 19.02 4.74
CA PRO A 92 -6.00 19.95 4.56
C PRO A 92 -5.99 21.09 5.57
N LEU A 93 -7.17 21.55 5.97
CA LEU A 93 -7.35 22.63 6.94
C LEU A 93 -6.96 22.22 8.36
N ASP A 94 -7.40 21.04 8.78
CA ASP A 94 -7.04 20.48 10.09
C ASP A 94 -5.52 20.26 10.16
N GLU A 95 -4.93 19.71 9.10
CA GLU A 95 -3.48 19.52 9.03
C GLU A 95 -2.71 20.85 9.05
N ALA A 96 -3.20 21.87 8.35
CA ALA A 96 -2.59 23.19 8.34
C ALA A 96 -2.65 23.86 9.72
N ILE A 97 -3.76 23.70 10.46
CA ILE A 97 -3.91 24.25 11.81
C ILE A 97 -3.01 23.52 12.81
N SER A 98 -2.93 22.18 12.76
CA SER A 98 -1.99 21.41 13.58
C SER A 98 -0.54 21.85 13.33
N LYS A 99 -0.13 21.96 12.06
CA LYS A 99 1.21 22.44 11.69
C LYS A 99 1.47 23.89 12.12
N ARG A 100 0.47 24.76 12.07
CA ARG A 100 0.62 26.15 12.54
C ARG A 100 0.73 26.22 14.05
N ALA A 101 0.01 25.40 14.80
CA ALA A 101 0.16 25.29 16.25
C ALA A 101 1.60 24.87 16.62
N GLU A 102 2.18 23.93 15.87
CA GLU A 102 3.59 23.54 16.00
C GLU A 102 4.56 24.66 15.60
N TYR A 103 4.26 25.44 14.55
CA TYR A 103 5.17 26.50 14.08
C TYR A 103 5.12 27.78 14.94
N HIS A 104 3.94 28.14 15.47
CA HIS A 104 3.73 29.38 16.20
C HIS A 104 4.43 29.40 17.57
N GLY A 105 4.67 28.24 18.16
CA GLY A 105 5.46 28.18 19.38
C GLY A 105 6.97 28.25 19.14
N GLY A 106 7.45 28.19 17.89
CA GLY A 106 8.85 28.35 17.46
C GLY A 106 9.90 27.83 18.45
N GLU A 107 10.49 26.66 18.20
CA GLU A 107 11.43 25.98 19.12
C GLU A 107 12.54 26.91 19.68
N ALA A 108 12.95 27.92 18.92
CA ALA A 108 13.92 28.95 19.31
C ALA A 108 13.47 29.90 20.45
N ARG A 109 12.17 30.04 20.72
CA ARG A 109 11.62 31.05 21.64
C ARG A 109 11.15 30.50 22.99
N PHE A 110 10.54 29.31 23.03
CA PHE A 110 9.95 28.77 24.27
C PHE A 110 10.49 27.41 24.73
N GLY A 111 11.41 26.79 23.97
CA GLY A 111 11.93 25.45 24.28
C GLY A 111 10.91 24.33 24.04
N ARG A 112 11.36 23.07 24.03
CA ARG A 112 10.52 21.91 23.65
C ARG A 112 9.34 21.64 24.58
N ASP A 113 9.49 21.88 25.89
CA ASP A 113 8.44 21.56 26.85
C ASP A 113 7.24 22.50 26.72
N ALA A 114 7.50 23.79 26.46
CA ALA A 114 6.43 24.76 26.19
C ALA A 114 5.74 24.48 24.85
N MET A 115 6.48 24.02 23.84
CA MET A 115 5.92 23.57 22.55
C MET A 115 4.94 22.42 22.73
N ALA A 116 5.34 21.40 23.50
CA ALA A 116 4.49 20.24 23.77
C ALA A 116 3.20 20.67 24.47
N LEU A 117 3.29 21.61 25.41
CA LEU A 117 2.13 22.12 26.13
C LEU A 117 1.18 22.96 25.23
N VAL A 118 1.71 23.83 24.38
CA VAL A 118 0.91 24.61 23.43
C VAL A 118 0.23 23.70 22.41
N SER A 119 0.95 22.71 21.88
CA SER A 119 0.41 21.73 20.93
C SER A 119 -0.70 20.89 21.58
N ASP A 120 -0.46 20.34 22.78
CA ASP A 120 -1.47 19.55 23.49
C ASP A 120 -2.71 20.38 23.87
N TYR A 121 -2.53 21.65 24.26
CA TYR A 121 -3.65 22.56 24.46
C TYR A 121 -4.43 22.80 23.16
N ALA A 122 -3.75 23.08 22.06
CA ALA A 122 -4.36 23.35 20.76
C ALA A 122 -5.21 22.16 20.30
N LEU A 123 -4.66 20.96 20.39
CA LEU A 123 -5.32 19.71 20.01
C LEU A 123 -6.57 19.45 20.85
N ARG A 124 -6.47 19.60 22.18
CA ARG A 124 -7.63 19.48 23.08
C ARG A 124 -8.71 20.52 22.76
N TYR A 125 -8.32 21.79 22.66
CA TYR A 125 -9.24 22.89 22.37
C TYR A 125 -9.96 22.71 21.02
N ALA A 126 -9.23 22.25 20.00
CA ALA A 126 -9.79 21.97 18.69
C ALA A 126 -10.74 20.77 18.71
N SER A 127 -10.37 19.68 19.39
CA SER A 127 -11.21 18.47 19.48
C SER A 127 -12.57 18.72 20.17
N GLU A 128 -12.66 19.70 21.06
CA GLU A 128 -13.91 20.07 21.75
C GLU A 128 -14.82 20.98 20.91
N ARG A 129 -14.27 21.71 19.95
CA ARG A 129 -14.99 22.80 19.24
C ARG A 129 -15.24 22.54 17.78
N VAL A 130 -14.34 21.79 17.16
CA VAL A 130 -14.36 21.53 15.74
C VAL A 130 -14.79 20.08 15.55
N GLU A 131 -15.99 19.92 15.00
CA GLU A 131 -16.56 18.61 14.70
C GLU A 131 -15.60 17.80 13.82
N HIS A 132 -15.31 16.57 14.24
CA HIS A 132 -14.36 15.67 13.57
C HIS A 132 -12.96 16.27 13.35
N PHE A 133 -12.49 17.15 14.23
CA PHE A 133 -11.15 17.71 14.11
C PHE A 133 -10.08 16.63 14.06
N HIS A 134 -9.16 16.77 13.10
CA HIS A 134 -8.06 15.84 12.88
C HIS A 134 -8.50 14.40 12.51
N ARG A 135 -9.79 14.19 12.23
CA ARG A 135 -10.28 12.92 11.69
C ARG A 135 -10.10 12.90 10.18
N SER A 136 -9.61 11.79 9.69
CA SER A 136 -9.65 11.47 8.27
C SER A 136 -11.08 11.19 7.79
N PRO A 137 -11.38 11.37 6.50
CA PRO A 137 -12.66 10.95 5.94
C PRO A 137 -13.05 9.51 6.30
N PHE A 138 -12.08 8.60 6.29
CA PHE A 138 -12.27 7.22 6.70
C PHE A 138 -12.72 7.09 8.16
N GLU A 139 -12.05 7.77 9.10
CA GLU A 139 -12.45 7.77 10.52
C GLU A 139 -13.82 8.41 10.73
N ILE A 140 -14.14 9.48 9.99
CA ILE A 140 -15.46 10.13 10.03
C ILE A 140 -16.54 9.13 9.65
N VAL A 141 -16.33 8.33 8.60
CA VAL A 141 -17.29 7.29 8.20
C VAL A 141 -17.37 6.20 9.25
N LEU A 142 -16.24 5.74 9.79
CA LEU A 142 -16.22 4.73 10.86
C LEU A 142 -17.00 5.17 12.10
N GLU A 143 -16.92 6.45 12.47
CA GLU A 143 -17.58 7.02 13.66
C GLU A 143 -19.08 7.27 13.44
N ASN A 144 -19.52 7.48 12.20
CA ASN A 144 -20.90 7.83 11.85
C ASN A 144 -21.70 6.64 11.29
N GLY A 145 -21.62 5.49 11.96
CA GLY A 145 -22.41 4.31 11.60
C GLY A 145 -21.88 3.52 10.40
N ALA A 146 -20.64 3.79 9.98
CA ALA A 146 -19.82 2.96 9.11
C ALA A 146 -20.58 2.28 7.96
N ASP A 147 -20.99 3.09 6.99
CA ASP A 147 -21.58 2.58 5.76
C ASP A 147 -20.57 1.74 4.98
N LEU A 148 -20.73 0.42 5.00
CA LEU A 148 -19.85 -0.53 4.32
C LEU A 148 -19.66 -0.19 2.85
N GLY A 149 -20.71 0.23 2.14
CA GLY A 149 -20.61 0.60 0.73
C GLY A 149 -19.75 1.84 0.50
N LEU A 150 -19.76 2.80 1.44
CA LEU A 150 -18.89 3.97 1.38
C LEU A 150 -17.44 3.62 1.69
N LEU A 151 -17.21 2.76 2.67
CA LEU A 151 -15.88 2.24 3.00
C LEU A 151 -15.31 1.41 1.84
N GLU A 152 -16.11 0.54 1.22
CA GLU A 152 -15.75 -0.20 0.00
C GLU A 152 -15.38 0.75 -1.14
N ASN A 153 -16.15 1.83 -1.33
CA ASN A 153 -15.80 2.85 -2.33
C ASN A 153 -14.47 3.55 -2.00
N MET A 154 -14.23 3.93 -0.74
CA MET A 154 -12.95 4.49 -0.31
C MET A 154 -11.80 3.50 -0.54
N PHE A 155 -12.03 2.21 -0.28
CA PHE A 155 -11.05 1.17 -0.53
C PHE A 155 -10.89 0.83 -2.01
N ALA A 156 -11.88 1.05 -2.87
CA ALA A 156 -11.71 0.89 -4.31
C ALA A 156 -10.67 1.89 -4.85
N TYR A 157 -10.63 3.12 -4.31
CA TYR A 157 -9.53 4.06 -4.59
C TYR A 157 -8.18 3.54 -4.08
N TRP A 158 -8.17 2.85 -2.93
CA TRP A 158 -6.96 2.28 -2.33
C TRP A 158 -6.44 1.04 -3.07
N SER A 159 -7.34 0.18 -3.53
CA SER A 159 -7.10 -1.08 -4.24
C SER A 159 -6.81 -0.89 -5.73
N ASP A 160 -6.94 0.33 -6.28
CA ASP A 160 -6.50 0.63 -7.64
C ASP A 160 -5.02 0.21 -7.77
N PRO A 161 -4.66 -0.70 -8.69
CA PRO A 161 -3.28 -1.13 -8.90
C PRO A 161 -2.30 0.05 -9.03
N LYS A 162 -2.73 1.18 -9.62
CA LYS A 162 -1.92 2.40 -9.73
C LYS A 162 -1.67 3.08 -8.37
N ALA A 163 -2.62 2.98 -7.44
CA ALA A 163 -2.47 3.42 -6.06
C ALA A 163 -1.57 2.46 -5.25
N THR A 164 -1.68 1.15 -5.50
CA THR A 164 -0.86 0.12 -4.87
C THR A 164 0.61 0.20 -5.29
N CYS A 165 0.85 0.54 -6.54
CA CYS A 165 2.18 0.63 -7.12
C CYS A 165 3.05 1.71 -6.45
N GLU A 166 2.47 2.86 -6.09
CA GLU A 166 3.21 3.94 -5.41
C GLU A 166 3.60 3.63 -3.96
N ARG A 167 3.05 2.56 -3.37
CA ARG A 167 3.40 2.08 -2.01
C ARG A 167 4.87 1.67 -1.91
N GLY A 168 5.45 1.12 -2.99
CA GLY A 168 6.82 0.57 -2.99
C GLY A 168 7.95 1.61 -3.02
N SER A 169 7.70 2.82 -3.52
CA SER A 169 8.75 3.86 -3.65
C SER A 169 8.94 4.76 -2.44
N VAL A 170 8.00 4.72 -1.50
CA VAL A 170 7.93 5.76 -0.48
C VAL A 170 8.17 5.12 0.88
N LYS A 171 9.46 5.08 1.26
CA LYS A 171 9.92 4.96 2.67
C LYS A 171 9.18 5.94 3.61
N THR A 172 8.47 6.93 3.08
CA THR A 172 7.61 7.92 3.75
C THR A 172 6.11 7.58 3.79
N PHE A 173 5.58 6.57 3.09
CA PHE A 173 4.15 6.21 3.09
C PHE A 173 3.83 5.00 3.95
N ALA A 174 4.73 4.01 4.01
CA ALA A 174 4.76 3.08 5.14
C ALA A 174 4.84 3.91 6.42
N ARG A 175 5.84 4.80 6.57
CA ARG A 175 5.86 5.85 7.62
C ARG A 175 4.72 6.88 7.59
N GLY A 176 3.88 6.93 6.56
CA GLY A 176 2.78 7.88 6.45
C GLY A 176 1.50 7.34 7.08
N TRP A 177 1.31 6.02 6.99
CA TRP A 177 0.34 5.25 7.75
C TRP A 177 0.97 4.83 9.08
N GLU A 178 2.12 4.12 9.12
CA GLU A 178 2.95 3.76 10.30
C GLU A 178 3.43 4.95 11.17
N ALA A 179 3.24 6.21 10.77
CA ALA A 179 3.51 7.35 11.67
C ALA A 179 2.35 8.34 11.86
N ARG A 180 1.12 8.02 11.43
CA ARG A 180 -0.03 8.88 11.74
C ARG A 180 -1.25 8.09 12.20
N GLU A 181 -1.16 7.78 13.49
CA GLU A 181 -2.21 7.88 14.51
C GLU A 181 -3.61 8.05 13.93
N LEU A 182 -4.38 6.95 13.82
CA LEU A 182 -5.83 7.06 14.01
C LEU A 182 -6.01 7.83 15.32
N TYR A 183 -6.69 8.97 15.26
CA TYR A 183 -6.62 9.97 16.31
C TYR A 183 -7.56 9.61 17.46
N ILE A 184 -7.46 8.39 17.97
CA ILE A 184 -8.03 7.99 19.26
C ILE A 184 -7.37 8.89 20.31
N GLY A 185 -8.16 9.76 20.96
CA GLY A 185 -7.71 11.01 21.61
C GLY A 185 -6.48 10.93 22.54
N ASN A 186 -5.88 12.10 22.80
CA ASN A 186 -4.63 12.32 23.56
C ASN A 186 -4.61 11.70 24.99
N SER A 187 -4.43 10.38 25.12
CA SER A 187 -4.19 9.69 26.39
C SER A 187 -2.71 9.28 26.48
N PRO A 188 -1.98 9.54 27.59
CA PRO A 188 -0.58 9.13 27.79
C PRO A 188 -0.30 7.62 27.70
N LYS A 189 -1.33 6.77 27.59
CA LYS A 189 -1.24 5.32 27.37
C LYS A 189 -0.99 4.94 25.89
N ARG A 190 -0.84 5.94 25.02
CA ARG A 190 -0.64 5.88 23.56
C ARG A 190 0.43 4.90 23.06
N LYS A 191 1.53 4.73 23.81
CA LYS A 191 2.65 3.85 23.43
C LYS A 191 2.27 2.39 23.15
N LEU A 192 1.14 1.91 23.68
CA LEU A 192 0.67 0.54 23.47
C LEU A 192 0.00 0.30 22.10
N LEU A 193 -0.44 1.35 21.40
CA LEU A 193 -1.08 1.28 20.08
C LEU A 193 -0.21 1.89 18.96
N GLU A 194 0.89 2.54 19.33
CA GLU A 194 1.79 3.27 18.43
C GLU A 194 2.67 2.38 17.55
N GLU A 195 2.84 1.09 17.88
CA GLU A 195 3.81 0.22 17.16
C GLU A 195 3.24 -0.48 15.91
N ASP A 196 1.92 -0.60 15.73
CA ASP A 196 1.32 -1.22 14.53
C ASP A 196 0.00 -0.51 14.17
N ILE A 197 0.03 0.44 13.22
CA ILE A 197 -1.13 1.28 12.88
C ILE A 197 -2.26 0.52 12.19
N GLU A 198 -1.93 -0.60 11.56
CA GLU A 198 -2.89 -1.56 11.02
C GLU A 198 -3.75 -2.20 12.13
N ALA A 199 -3.20 -2.30 13.34
CA ALA A 199 -3.95 -2.73 14.51
C ALA A 199 -4.99 -1.68 14.93
N SER A 200 -4.81 -0.38 14.74
CA SER A 200 -5.71 0.62 15.37
C SER A 200 -7.14 0.63 14.81
N ALA A 201 -7.33 0.56 13.48
CA ALA A 201 -8.68 0.52 12.89
C ALA A 201 -9.34 -0.85 13.05
N LEU A 202 -8.56 -1.92 12.87
CA LEU A 202 -9.03 -3.29 13.03
C LEU A 202 -9.34 -3.63 14.49
N VAL A 203 -8.44 -3.32 15.43
CA VAL A 203 -8.68 -3.42 16.88
C VAL A 203 -9.89 -2.61 17.25
N ARG A 204 -10.04 -1.37 16.76
CA ARG A 204 -11.24 -0.58 17.05
C ARG A 204 -12.51 -1.25 16.54
N ALA A 205 -12.53 -1.73 15.30
CA ALA A 205 -13.68 -2.45 14.74
C ALA A 205 -14.02 -3.70 15.57
N LEU A 206 -13.01 -4.50 15.92
CA LEU A 206 -13.16 -5.71 16.72
C LEU A 206 -13.65 -5.39 18.15
N VAL A 207 -13.03 -4.41 18.81
CA VAL A 207 -13.45 -3.92 20.12
C VAL A 207 -14.87 -3.39 20.10
N GLU A 208 -15.31 -2.73 19.04
CA GLU A 208 -16.69 -2.26 18.87
C GLU A 208 -17.67 -3.39 18.50
N GLY A 209 -17.20 -4.64 18.31
CA GLY A 209 -18.03 -5.78 17.87
C GLY A 209 -18.44 -5.72 16.41
N ARG A 210 -17.79 -4.87 15.61
CA ARG A 210 -18.08 -4.63 14.20
C ARG A 210 -17.27 -5.55 13.30
N THR A 211 -17.62 -6.82 13.35
CA THR A 211 -16.94 -7.88 12.59
C THR A 211 -17.06 -7.71 11.09
N ASP A 212 -18.11 -7.07 10.60
CA ASP A 212 -18.32 -6.70 9.20
C ASP A 212 -17.29 -5.68 8.68
N ILE A 213 -16.96 -4.66 9.48
CA ILE A 213 -15.86 -3.74 9.17
C ILE A 213 -14.50 -4.42 9.35
N ALA A 214 -14.35 -5.31 10.35
CA ALA A 214 -13.13 -6.10 10.49
C ALA A 214 -12.89 -6.98 9.25
N ASP A 215 -13.93 -7.63 8.73
CA ASP A 215 -13.89 -8.41 7.49
C ASP A 215 -13.53 -7.53 6.30
N LEU A 216 -14.12 -6.34 6.19
CA LEU A 216 -13.82 -5.39 5.12
C LEU A 216 -12.36 -4.93 5.18
N LEU A 217 -11.86 -4.57 6.37
CA LEU A 217 -10.48 -4.15 6.60
C LEU A 217 -9.47 -5.26 6.29
N ALA A 218 -9.79 -6.50 6.66
CA ALA A 218 -9.01 -7.67 6.35
C ALA A 218 -8.94 -7.91 4.82
N ARG A 219 -10.09 -7.89 4.13
CA ARG A 219 -10.18 -8.07 2.66
C ARG A 219 -9.39 -7.00 1.89
N HIS A 220 -9.43 -5.74 2.34
CA HIS A 220 -8.71 -4.64 1.69
C HIS A 220 -7.26 -4.47 2.16
N ARG A 221 -6.73 -5.43 2.93
CA ARG A 221 -5.31 -5.49 3.32
C ARG A 221 -4.84 -4.27 4.12
N LEU A 222 -5.73 -3.70 4.91
CA LEU A 222 -5.38 -2.64 5.87
C LEU A 222 -5.03 -3.20 7.24
N ALA A 223 -5.02 -4.53 7.34
CA ALA A 223 -4.54 -5.25 8.50
C ALA A 223 -3.01 -5.46 8.44
N GLY A 224 -2.39 -5.55 7.24
CA GLY A 224 -0.98 -5.97 7.00
C GLY A 224 -0.83 -7.45 6.60
N ASN A 225 0.31 -8.10 6.92
CA ASN A 225 0.51 -9.56 6.74
C ASN A 225 -0.41 -10.43 7.61
N PRO A 226 -1.45 -11.08 7.05
CA PRO A 226 -2.57 -11.68 7.81
C PRO A 226 -2.15 -12.75 8.83
N ARG A 227 -1.06 -13.48 8.55
CA ARG A 227 -0.55 -14.54 9.44
C ARG A 227 0.05 -13.97 10.73
N TYR A 228 0.76 -12.85 10.62
CA TYR A 228 1.35 -12.20 11.79
C TYR A 228 0.32 -11.38 12.55
N ILE A 229 -0.67 -10.81 11.86
CA ILE A 229 -1.68 -9.96 12.48
C ILE A 229 -2.67 -10.76 13.28
N ASN A 230 -3.20 -11.87 12.76
CA ASN A 230 -4.24 -12.58 13.50
C ASN A 230 -3.66 -13.15 14.81
N ALA A 231 -2.46 -13.76 14.74
CA ALA A 231 -1.76 -14.23 15.93
C ALA A 231 -1.33 -13.08 16.86
N ARG A 232 -0.74 -11.98 16.32
CA ARG A 232 -0.35 -10.82 17.14
C ARG A 232 -1.55 -10.13 17.76
N LEU A 233 -2.63 -9.91 17.03
CA LEU A 233 -3.86 -9.32 17.52
C LEU A 233 -4.50 -10.20 18.57
N PHE A 234 -4.56 -11.51 18.34
CA PHE A 234 -5.08 -12.44 19.34
C PHE A 234 -4.28 -12.37 20.65
N HIS A 235 -2.95 -12.44 20.57
CA HIS A 235 -2.09 -12.25 21.74
C HIS A 235 -2.25 -10.84 22.35
N TYR A 236 -2.32 -9.80 21.52
CA TYR A 236 -2.51 -8.41 21.96
C TYR A 236 -3.82 -8.21 22.71
N PHE A 237 -4.94 -8.75 22.21
CA PHE A 237 -6.24 -8.69 22.87
C PHE A 237 -6.23 -9.42 24.21
N LEU A 238 -5.56 -10.57 24.30
CA LEU A 238 -5.42 -11.33 25.55
C LEU A 238 -4.53 -10.60 26.57
N GLU A 239 -3.39 -10.08 26.12
CA GLU A 239 -2.41 -9.41 26.98
C GLU A 239 -2.89 -8.03 27.44
N HIS A 240 -3.60 -7.29 26.57
CA HIS A 240 -3.98 -5.90 26.79
C HIS A 240 -5.45 -5.64 27.06
N ARG A 241 -6.26 -6.68 27.32
CA ARG A 241 -7.72 -6.57 27.55
C ARG A 241 -8.09 -5.46 28.54
N ARG A 242 -7.40 -5.37 29.68
CA ARG A 242 -7.68 -4.37 30.72
C ARG A 242 -7.34 -2.94 30.29
N GLU A 243 -6.26 -2.79 29.53
CA GLU A 243 -5.91 -1.49 28.95
C GLU A 243 -6.95 -1.07 27.91
N LEU A 244 -7.37 -1.99 27.04
CA LEU A 244 -8.42 -1.77 26.06
C LEU A 244 -9.76 -1.43 26.72
N GLU A 245 -10.18 -2.15 27.76
CA GLU A 245 -11.38 -1.83 28.55
C GLU A 245 -11.32 -0.40 29.11
N THR A 246 -10.16 0.00 29.63
CA THR A 246 -9.97 1.35 30.16
C THR A 246 -10.05 2.40 29.05
N LEU A 247 -9.42 2.15 27.91
CA LEU A 247 -9.44 3.05 26.76
C LEU A 247 -10.87 3.18 26.19
N CYS A 248 -11.61 2.07 26.09
CA CYS A 248 -13.01 2.07 25.67
C CYS A 248 -13.88 2.91 26.60
N ALA A 249 -13.70 2.76 27.91
CA ALA A 249 -14.41 3.57 28.90
C ALA A 249 -14.05 5.07 28.77
N GLU A 250 -12.78 5.41 28.49
CA GLU A 250 -12.34 6.79 28.24
C GLU A 250 -12.95 7.36 26.94
N MET A 251 -13.16 6.52 25.92
CA MET A 251 -13.78 6.91 24.64
C MET A 251 -15.32 6.85 24.66
N GLY A 252 -15.94 6.32 25.71
CA GLY A 252 -17.38 6.07 25.74
C GLY A 252 -17.85 4.92 24.83
N ILE A 253 -16.94 4.02 24.47
CA ILE A 253 -17.21 2.84 23.67
C ILE A 253 -17.52 1.67 24.61
N GLN A 254 -18.58 0.91 24.33
CA GLN A 254 -18.82 -0.36 25.00
C GLN A 254 -18.06 -1.45 24.25
N PRO A 255 -17.02 -2.07 24.84
CA PRO A 255 -16.28 -3.09 24.14
C PRO A 255 -17.07 -4.41 24.05
N ASP A 256 -16.95 -5.10 22.92
CA ASP A 256 -17.45 -6.45 22.66
C ASP A 256 -16.28 -7.40 22.35
N PHE A 257 -15.51 -7.71 23.40
CA PHE A 257 -14.41 -8.66 23.29
C PHE A 257 -14.86 -10.07 22.93
N PHE A 258 -16.12 -10.43 23.16
CA PHE A 258 -16.62 -11.76 22.80
C PHE A 258 -16.72 -11.89 21.28
N SER A 259 -17.30 -10.90 20.61
CA SER A 259 -17.32 -10.87 19.14
C SER A 259 -15.91 -10.77 18.55
N ALA A 260 -15.01 -10.01 19.17
CA ALA A 260 -13.62 -9.93 18.76
C ALA A 260 -12.88 -11.28 18.87
N GLU A 261 -13.00 -11.96 20.01
CA GLU A 261 -12.39 -13.27 20.27
C GLU A 261 -12.94 -14.32 19.31
N ASN A 262 -14.26 -14.37 19.10
CA ASN A 262 -14.88 -15.28 18.14
C ASN A 262 -14.40 -15.00 16.71
N TRP A 263 -14.35 -13.74 16.30
CA TRP A 263 -13.86 -13.36 14.98
C TRP A 263 -12.41 -13.83 14.76
N LEU A 264 -11.52 -13.58 15.72
CA LEU A 264 -10.13 -14.02 15.63
C LEU A 264 -10.01 -15.55 15.61
N THR A 265 -10.77 -16.24 16.46
CA THR A 265 -10.82 -17.71 16.51
C THR A 265 -11.32 -18.29 15.19
N ASP A 266 -12.43 -17.76 14.65
CA ASP A 266 -12.99 -18.19 13.37
C ASP A 266 -11.96 -18.03 12.24
N ARG A 267 -11.15 -16.96 12.25
CA ARG A 267 -10.08 -16.77 11.25
C ARG A 267 -8.92 -17.75 11.43
N GLU A 268 -8.51 -18.02 12.66
CA GLU A 268 -7.49 -19.04 12.94
C GLU A 268 -7.96 -20.43 12.52
N GLU A 269 -9.17 -20.83 12.90
CA GLU A 269 -9.78 -22.09 12.50
C GLU A 269 -9.94 -22.19 10.98
N ASN A 270 -10.39 -21.12 10.31
CA ASN A 270 -10.48 -21.08 8.86
C ASN A 270 -9.11 -21.25 8.18
N MET A 271 -8.05 -20.64 8.72
CA MET A 271 -6.69 -20.83 8.21
C MET A 271 -6.22 -22.27 8.40
N GLU A 272 -6.43 -22.85 9.59
CA GLU A 272 -6.10 -24.25 9.87
C GLU A 272 -6.89 -25.21 8.98
N ASP A 273 -8.15 -24.90 8.71
CA ASP A 273 -9.04 -25.66 7.84
C ASP A 273 -8.55 -25.63 6.39
N ILE A 274 -8.19 -24.46 5.84
CA ILE A 274 -7.59 -24.39 4.48
C ILE A 274 -6.30 -25.23 4.43
N VAL A 275 -5.41 -25.11 5.42
CA VAL A 275 -4.15 -25.89 5.47
C VAL A 275 -4.43 -27.39 5.60
N ARG A 276 -5.39 -27.79 6.45
CA ARG A 276 -5.79 -29.18 6.66
C ARG A 276 -6.36 -29.77 5.38
N LEU A 277 -7.29 -29.07 4.73
CA LEU A 277 -7.86 -29.45 3.45
C LEU A 277 -6.78 -29.58 2.38
N ALA A 278 -5.77 -28.70 2.41
CA ALA A 278 -4.62 -28.75 1.50
C ALA A 278 -3.73 -29.97 1.65
N ARG A 279 -3.53 -30.42 2.88
CA ARG A 279 -2.68 -31.56 3.19
C ARG A 279 -3.36 -32.91 3.01
N GLN A 280 -4.67 -32.97 2.77
CA GLN A 280 -5.36 -34.23 2.51
C GLN A 280 -4.81 -34.88 1.22
N ALA A 281 -4.46 -36.17 1.31
CA ALA A 281 -3.96 -36.93 0.17
C ALA A 281 -5.13 -37.30 -0.76
N GLY A 282 -5.17 -36.69 -1.95
CA GLY A 282 -6.20 -36.95 -2.97
C GLY A 282 -6.45 -35.74 -3.88
N PRO A 283 -7.40 -35.83 -4.83
CA PRO A 283 -7.97 -34.63 -5.47
C PRO A 283 -8.59 -33.75 -4.40
N TRP A 284 -8.50 -32.42 -4.53
CA TRP A 284 -9.09 -31.45 -3.61
C TRP A 284 -10.60 -31.72 -3.46
N PRO A 285 -11.05 -32.45 -2.42
CA PRO A 285 -12.44 -32.90 -2.39
C PRO A 285 -13.39 -31.73 -2.04
N LYS A 286 -12.82 -30.58 -1.68
CA LYS A 286 -13.46 -29.42 -1.08
C LYS A 286 -12.85 -28.11 -1.62
N LEU A 287 -12.49 -28.08 -2.91
CA LEU A 287 -11.90 -26.88 -3.53
C LEU A 287 -12.82 -25.66 -3.41
N ASP A 288 -14.14 -25.83 -3.65
CA ASP A 288 -15.11 -24.74 -3.51
C ASP A 288 -15.20 -24.21 -2.08
N GLU A 289 -15.10 -25.09 -1.08
CA GLU A 289 -15.06 -24.72 0.34
C GLU A 289 -13.80 -23.91 0.65
N MET A 290 -12.65 -24.31 0.12
CA MET A 290 -11.42 -23.53 0.29
C MET A 290 -11.45 -22.17 -0.40
N ARG A 291 -12.05 -22.09 -1.59
CA ARG A 291 -12.23 -20.82 -2.30
C ARG A 291 -13.15 -19.89 -1.52
N GLU A 292 -14.22 -20.42 -0.94
CA GLU A 292 -15.13 -19.66 -0.09
C GLU A 292 -14.43 -19.17 1.19
N ILE A 293 -13.67 -20.04 1.85
CA ILE A 293 -12.90 -19.65 3.03
C ILE A 293 -11.85 -18.59 2.65
N ALA A 294 -11.17 -18.71 1.51
CA ALA A 294 -10.24 -17.69 1.03
C ALA A 294 -10.96 -16.35 0.84
N ARG A 295 -12.09 -16.32 0.11
CA ARG A 295 -12.88 -15.10 -0.16
C ARG A 295 -13.45 -14.42 1.09
N SER A 296 -13.63 -15.16 2.18
CA SER A 296 -13.98 -14.57 3.47
C SER A 296 -12.86 -13.63 4.00
N GLY A 297 -11.67 -13.67 3.41
CA GLY A 297 -10.48 -12.94 3.82
C GLY A 297 -9.58 -13.75 4.76
N ALA A 298 -9.87 -15.04 4.98
CA ALA A 298 -8.97 -15.93 5.69
C ALA A 298 -7.75 -16.20 4.80
N CYS A 299 -6.82 -15.25 4.83
CA CYS A 299 -5.66 -15.23 3.96
C CYS A 299 -4.51 -15.92 4.66
N SER A 300 -4.07 -17.05 4.12
CA SER A 300 -2.82 -17.63 4.60
C SER A 300 -1.66 -16.74 4.16
N GLY A 301 -0.90 -16.21 5.11
CA GLY A 301 0.54 -15.93 4.89
C GLY A 301 1.36 -17.22 4.72
N ASP A 302 0.70 -18.38 4.71
CA ASP A 302 1.29 -19.69 4.49
C ASP A 302 1.41 -19.97 2.99
N SER A 303 2.58 -19.66 2.45
CA SER A 303 3.17 -20.16 1.19
C SER A 303 2.95 -21.67 0.94
N THR A 304 2.65 -22.44 1.97
CA THR A 304 2.20 -23.84 1.88
C THR A 304 0.98 -24.02 0.97
N ILE A 305 -0.03 -23.16 1.06
CA ILE A 305 -1.27 -23.30 0.27
C ILE A 305 -1.02 -22.88 -1.19
N PHE A 306 -0.27 -21.80 -1.42
CA PHE A 306 0.19 -21.44 -2.76
C PHE A 306 1.01 -22.57 -3.39
N GLY A 307 1.94 -23.15 -2.62
CA GLY A 307 2.69 -24.35 -2.94
C GLY A 307 1.85 -25.49 -3.49
N LEU A 308 0.86 -25.88 -2.70
CA LEU A 308 0.00 -27.02 -3.01
C LEU A 308 -0.96 -26.72 -4.16
N ALA A 309 -1.50 -25.51 -4.24
CA ALA A 309 -2.37 -25.08 -5.33
C ALA A 309 -1.59 -25.07 -6.66
N ALA A 310 -0.37 -24.53 -6.67
CA ALA A 310 0.42 -24.39 -7.87
C ALA A 310 0.94 -25.75 -8.38
N GLN A 311 1.43 -26.63 -7.49
CA GLN A 311 1.83 -28.00 -7.85
C GLN A 311 0.70 -28.80 -8.51
N ARG A 312 -0.55 -28.56 -8.11
CA ARG A 312 -1.72 -29.26 -8.64
C ARG A 312 -2.33 -28.54 -9.85
N GLY A 313 -2.00 -27.27 -10.07
CA GLY A 313 -2.53 -26.42 -11.14
C GLY A 313 -3.93 -25.88 -10.84
N GLU A 314 -4.19 -25.56 -9.56
CA GLU A 314 -5.44 -24.94 -9.11
C GLU A 314 -5.34 -23.41 -9.24
N ASP A 315 -5.26 -22.95 -10.48
CA ASP A 315 -5.00 -21.54 -10.81
C ASP A 315 -6.09 -20.61 -10.25
N ASP A 316 -7.34 -21.09 -10.20
CA ASP A 316 -8.50 -20.39 -9.62
C ASP A 316 -8.37 -20.15 -8.12
N LEU A 317 -7.82 -21.11 -7.37
CA LEU A 317 -7.62 -20.96 -5.93
C LEU A 317 -6.53 -19.94 -5.65
N ILE A 318 -5.47 -19.92 -6.47
CA ILE A 318 -4.40 -18.93 -6.37
C ILE A 318 -4.94 -17.53 -6.65
N TYR A 319 -5.81 -17.40 -7.65
CA TYR A 319 -6.53 -16.16 -7.91
C TYR A 319 -7.33 -15.69 -6.70
N ASP A 320 -8.21 -16.54 -6.17
CA ASP A 320 -9.06 -16.19 -5.02
C ASP A 320 -8.21 -15.84 -3.78
N LEU A 321 -7.11 -16.56 -3.53
CA LEU A 321 -6.18 -16.25 -2.44
C LEU A 321 -5.57 -14.85 -2.61
N PHE A 322 -5.09 -14.51 -3.81
CA PHE A 322 -4.58 -13.17 -4.05
C PHE A 322 -5.67 -12.12 -3.95
N GLU A 323 -6.84 -12.32 -4.54
CA GLU A 323 -7.97 -11.39 -4.45
C GLU A 323 -8.34 -11.09 -3.00
N SER A 324 -8.28 -12.13 -2.15
CA SER A 324 -8.67 -12.05 -0.74
C SER A 324 -7.68 -11.31 0.16
N GLY A 325 -6.44 -11.11 -0.29
CA GLY A 325 -5.41 -10.43 0.49
C GLY A 325 -4.21 -11.28 0.91
N ALA A 326 -4.02 -12.46 0.33
CA ALA A 326 -2.88 -13.31 0.66
C ALA A 326 -1.52 -12.59 0.43
N GLU A 327 -0.56 -12.90 1.32
CA GLU A 327 0.78 -12.29 1.34
C GLU A 327 1.54 -12.66 0.06
N PRO A 328 1.79 -11.71 -0.85
CA PRO A 328 2.43 -12.01 -2.12
C PRO A 328 3.93 -12.27 -2.00
N ASN A 329 4.56 -11.92 -0.87
CA ASN A 329 5.97 -12.19 -0.63
C ASN A 329 6.17 -13.36 0.36
N GLY A 330 5.13 -14.17 0.54
CA GLY A 330 5.17 -15.31 1.44
C GLY A 330 6.17 -16.34 0.93
N HIS A 331 7.07 -16.77 1.81
CA HIS A 331 8.03 -17.83 1.54
C HIS A 331 7.70 -19.04 2.40
N GLY A 332 7.91 -20.25 1.88
CA GLY A 332 7.85 -21.46 2.70
C GLY A 332 8.26 -22.68 1.91
N ASP A 333 7.80 -23.85 2.36
CA ASP A 333 8.39 -25.15 2.01
C ASP A 333 8.43 -25.44 0.51
N TYR A 334 7.60 -24.76 -0.28
CA TYR A 334 7.50 -24.97 -1.71
C TYR A 334 8.20 -23.88 -2.56
N GLY A 335 8.56 -22.73 -1.99
CA GLY A 335 9.14 -21.59 -2.72
C GLY A 335 8.46 -20.26 -2.38
N SER A 336 8.85 -19.20 -3.10
CA SER A 336 8.18 -17.89 -3.03
C SER A 336 6.86 -17.92 -3.80
N ALA A 337 5.94 -16.99 -3.52
CA ALA A 337 4.68 -16.93 -4.27
C ALA A 337 4.91 -16.70 -5.77
N ILE A 338 5.97 -15.99 -6.18
CA ILE A 338 6.29 -15.81 -7.61
C ILE A 338 6.74 -17.12 -8.26
N ASP A 339 7.54 -17.95 -7.57
CA ASP A 339 7.91 -19.29 -8.05
C ASP A 339 6.65 -20.15 -8.29
N MET A 340 5.63 -19.96 -7.44
CA MET A 340 4.34 -20.64 -7.57
C MET A 340 3.54 -20.18 -8.77
N ILE A 341 3.45 -18.87 -8.98
CA ILE A 341 2.74 -18.29 -10.12
C ILE A 341 3.38 -18.71 -11.45
N GLU A 342 4.71 -18.84 -11.49
CA GLU A 342 5.40 -19.37 -12.67
C GLU A 342 5.07 -20.83 -12.99
N SER A 343 4.65 -21.60 -11.99
CA SER A 343 4.37 -23.03 -12.15
C SER A 343 2.94 -23.34 -12.60
N LEU A 344 2.09 -22.30 -12.79
CA LEU A 344 0.72 -22.47 -13.27
C LEU A 344 0.70 -23.07 -14.67
N LYS A 345 -0.31 -23.92 -14.91
CA LYS A 345 -0.46 -24.64 -16.17
C LYS A 345 -1.04 -23.74 -17.25
N ASP A 346 -2.04 -22.94 -16.89
CA ASP A 346 -2.69 -21.98 -17.79
C ASP A 346 -1.87 -20.68 -17.88
N GLN A 347 -1.33 -20.45 -19.07
CA GLN A 347 -0.43 -19.33 -19.33
C GLN A 347 -1.14 -17.98 -19.41
N ASP A 348 -2.43 -17.97 -19.75
CA ASP A 348 -3.22 -16.73 -19.75
C ASP A 348 -3.52 -16.31 -18.31
N LYS A 349 -3.72 -17.30 -17.41
CA LYS A 349 -3.88 -17.05 -15.98
C LYS A 349 -2.60 -16.60 -15.28
N VAL A 350 -1.42 -17.03 -15.72
CA VAL A 350 -0.13 -16.53 -15.16
C VAL A 350 -0.09 -15.01 -15.19
N LEU A 351 -0.46 -14.38 -16.30
CA LEU A 351 -0.43 -12.93 -16.43
C LEU A 351 -1.47 -12.24 -15.53
N GLU A 352 -2.66 -12.82 -15.43
CA GLU A 352 -3.73 -12.30 -14.57
C GLU A 352 -3.38 -12.41 -13.09
N VAL A 353 -2.88 -13.57 -12.67
CA VAL A 353 -2.41 -13.83 -11.31
C VAL A 353 -1.20 -12.96 -10.99
N LEU A 354 -0.26 -12.74 -11.93
CA LEU A 354 0.86 -11.82 -11.71
C LEU A 354 0.37 -10.37 -11.54
N LYS A 355 -0.68 -9.94 -12.24
CA LYS A 355 -1.28 -8.61 -12.01
C LYS A 355 -1.90 -8.52 -10.62
N LEU A 356 -2.59 -9.56 -10.16
CA LEU A 356 -3.11 -9.62 -8.79
C LEU A 356 -2.01 -9.66 -7.75
N TRP A 357 -0.97 -10.48 -7.95
CA TRP A 357 0.21 -10.56 -7.10
C TRP A 357 0.96 -9.23 -7.02
N ALA A 358 1.17 -8.56 -8.15
CA ALA A 358 1.82 -7.26 -8.21
C ALA A 358 0.93 -6.16 -7.59
N GLY A 359 -0.39 -6.22 -7.83
CA GLY A 359 -1.40 -5.40 -7.17
C GLY A 359 -1.58 -5.71 -5.68
N ALA A 360 -1.15 -6.88 -5.23
CA ALA A 360 -1.09 -7.28 -3.84
C ALA A 360 0.13 -6.69 -3.10
N GLY A 361 1.06 -6.04 -3.81
CA GLY A 361 2.34 -5.60 -3.26
C GLY A 361 3.45 -6.66 -3.40
N GLY A 362 3.27 -7.62 -4.29
CA GLY A 362 4.29 -8.60 -4.64
C GLY A 362 5.54 -7.93 -5.16
N SER A 363 6.67 -8.24 -4.54
CA SER A 363 7.99 -7.78 -4.90
C SER A 363 8.85 -8.98 -5.24
N VAL A 364 9.65 -8.81 -6.29
CA VAL A 364 10.63 -9.82 -6.71
C VAL A 364 11.84 -9.83 -5.76
N ASP A 365 11.98 -8.80 -4.93
CA ASP A 365 13.05 -8.69 -3.95
C ASP A 365 12.69 -9.51 -2.70
N GLY A 366 12.95 -10.81 -2.80
CA GLY A 366 13.03 -11.69 -1.64
C GLY A 366 14.15 -11.23 -0.70
N ASP A 367 13.74 -10.66 0.42
CA ASP A 367 14.50 -10.28 1.62
C ASP A 367 15.57 -9.17 1.50
N TRP A 368 15.45 -8.22 2.44
CA TRP A 368 16.33 -7.10 2.81
C TRP A 368 16.10 -5.77 2.09
N ALA A 369 15.67 -4.79 2.89
CA ALA A 369 15.44 -3.38 2.59
C ALA A 369 16.71 -2.56 2.21
N ASP A 370 17.75 -3.21 1.71
CA ASP A 370 19.00 -2.59 1.28
C ASP A 370 19.30 -2.89 -0.20
N ALA A 371 18.69 -2.06 -1.05
CA ALA A 371 19.28 -1.50 -2.27
C ALA A 371 20.01 -2.44 -3.24
N VAL A 372 19.27 -3.18 -4.07
CA VAL A 372 19.63 -3.48 -5.49
C VAL A 372 18.32 -3.65 -6.28
N PRO A 373 18.13 -3.04 -7.47
CA PRO A 373 16.94 -3.26 -8.28
C PRO A 373 16.96 -4.70 -8.82
N LEU A 374 15.91 -5.49 -8.59
CA LEU A 374 15.72 -6.83 -9.17
C LEU A 374 17.01 -7.68 -9.09
N LYS A 375 17.21 -8.47 -8.03
CA LYS A 375 18.14 -9.59 -8.19
C LYS A 375 17.66 -10.44 -9.37
N MET A 376 18.45 -10.38 -10.43
CA MET A 376 18.23 -10.71 -11.85
C MET A 376 17.60 -12.06 -12.22
N SER A 377 17.22 -12.88 -11.24
CA SER A 377 16.85 -14.28 -11.44
C SER A 377 15.52 -14.46 -12.21
N PRO A 378 14.41 -13.75 -11.89
CA PRO A 378 13.15 -14.04 -12.59
C PRO A 378 13.12 -13.49 -14.02
N SER A 379 13.69 -12.30 -14.26
CA SER A 379 13.76 -11.74 -15.62
C SER A 379 14.65 -12.55 -16.55
N GLU A 380 15.81 -13.05 -16.09
CA GLU A 380 16.66 -13.92 -16.92
C GLU A 380 15.96 -15.27 -17.17
N GLU A 381 15.33 -15.85 -16.15
CA GLU A 381 14.62 -17.13 -16.27
C GLU A 381 13.40 -17.03 -17.21
N TRP A 382 12.60 -15.97 -17.11
CA TRP A 382 11.47 -15.72 -18.03
C TRP A 382 11.93 -15.51 -19.46
N ILE A 383 13.01 -14.76 -19.67
CA ILE A 383 13.63 -14.63 -20.99
C ILE A 383 14.11 -15.98 -21.51
N CYS A 384 14.77 -16.77 -20.68
CA CYS A 384 15.25 -18.11 -21.02
C CYS A 384 14.10 -19.09 -21.34
N ARG A 385 12.92 -18.87 -20.77
CA ARG A 385 11.68 -19.62 -21.06
C ARG A 385 10.87 -19.05 -22.23
N ASP A 386 11.40 -18.04 -22.92
CA ASP A 386 10.79 -17.37 -24.07
C ASP A 386 9.48 -16.62 -23.75
N ARG A 387 9.43 -15.95 -22.58
CA ARG A 387 8.27 -15.25 -22.02
C ARG A 387 8.50 -13.74 -21.81
N PRO A 388 8.74 -12.97 -22.89
CA PRO A 388 8.98 -11.53 -22.79
C PRO A 388 7.82 -10.73 -22.19
N GLU A 389 6.58 -11.22 -22.30
CA GLU A 389 5.40 -10.57 -21.75
C GLU A 389 5.42 -10.51 -20.21
N LEU A 390 6.06 -11.48 -19.55
CA LEU A 390 6.24 -11.47 -18.09
C LEU A 390 7.27 -10.42 -17.67
N VAL A 391 8.32 -10.26 -18.49
CA VAL A 391 9.34 -9.22 -18.29
C VAL A 391 8.76 -7.84 -18.52
N GLU A 392 7.93 -7.65 -19.55
CA GLU A 392 7.23 -6.39 -19.79
C GLU A 392 6.19 -6.11 -18.69
N LEU A 393 5.49 -7.13 -18.18
CA LEU A 393 4.59 -6.95 -17.03
C LEU A 393 5.37 -6.50 -15.79
N ALA A 394 6.44 -7.20 -15.43
CA ALA A 394 7.29 -6.81 -14.30
C ALA A 394 7.93 -5.44 -14.52
N ARG A 395 8.37 -5.12 -15.74
CA ARG A 395 8.89 -3.79 -16.09
C ARG A 395 7.82 -2.72 -15.94
N SER A 396 6.62 -2.93 -16.48
CA SER A 396 5.51 -1.98 -16.36
C SER A 396 5.17 -1.72 -14.90
N TRP A 397 5.23 -2.77 -14.07
CA TRP A 397 5.05 -2.67 -12.63
C TRP A 397 6.22 -1.90 -11.99
N VAL A 398 7.47 -2.30 -12.22
CA VAL A 398 8.69 -1.67 -11.70
C VAL A 398 8.80 -0.18 -12.09
N LEU A 399 8.45 0.17 -13.33
CA LEU A 399 8.38 1.56 -13.81
C LEU A 399 7.22 2.34 -13.17
N SER A 400 6.14 1.66 -12.78
CA SER A 400 5.03 2.26 -12.05
C SER A 400 5.27 2.37 -10.54
N THR A 401 6.13 1.51 -9.97
CA THR A 401 6.27 1.35 -8.51
C THR A 401 7.50 2.01 -7.90
N GLN A 402 8.54 2.26 -8.70
CA GLN A 402 9.74 2.93 -8.22
C GLN A 402 10.10 4.14 -9.10
N PRO A 403 10.60 5.25 -8.53
CA PRO A 403 11.47 6.17 -9.24
C PRO A 403 12.82 5.47 -9.39
N ILE A 404 12.85 4.32 -10.07
CA ILE A 404 14.09 3.79 -10.56
C ILE A 404 14.62 4.87 -11.47
N ARG A 405 15.68 5.50 -10.96
CA ARG A 405 16.61 6.33 -11.71
C ARG A 405 16.70 5.72 -13.09
N LYS A 406 16.50 6.54 -14.12
CA LYS A 406 16.63 6.37 -15.59
C LYS A 406 17.72 5.43 -16.14
N ASN A 407 18.09 4.37 -15.43
CA ASN A 407 19.24 3.49 -15.62
C ASN A 407 18.77 2.03 -15.58
N LEU A 408 17.60 1.72 -16.16
CA LEU A 408 17.59 0.56 -17.07
C LEU A 408 18.31 1.02 -18.33
N ASN A 409 19.63 1.21 -18.20
CA ASN A 409 20.52 1.53 -19.29
C ASN A 409 20.48 0.38 -20.31
N GLY A 410 20.89 0.62 -21.55
CA GLY A 410 20.98 -0.42 -22.58
C GLY A 410 21.75 -1.66 -22.11
N GLU A 411 22.68 -1.48 -21.17
CA GLU A 411 23.48 -2.53 -20.53
C GLU A 411 22.64 -3.69 -19.96
N TRP A 412 21.53 -3.40 -19.26
CA TRP A 412 20.67 -4.47 -18.70
C TRP A 412 19.97 -5.26 -19.80
N TRP A 413 19.43 -4.56 -20.80
CA TRP A 413 18.72 -5.18 -21.92
C TRP A 413 19.64 -6.02 -22.81
N ASN A 414 20.89 -5.61 -22.96
CA ASN A 414 21.89 -6.33 -23.74
C ASN A 414 22.29 -7.65 -23.09
N ARG A 415 22.35 -7.69 -21.77
CA ARG A 415 22.54 -8.95 -21.04
C ARG A 415 21.35 -9.91 -21.20
N LEU A 416 20.12 -9.40 -21.12
CA LEU A 416 18.93 -10.22 -21.40
C LEU A 416 18.95 -10.75 -22.84
N LEU A 417 19.39 -9.93 -23.81
CA LEU A 417 19.52 -10.36 -25.20
C LEU A 417 20.56 -11.46 -25.37
N ALA A 418 21.74 -11.32 -24.74
CA ALA A 418 22.76 -12.36 -24.73
C ALA A 418 22.21 -13.70 -24.19
N LYS A 419 21.43 -13.66 -23.10
CA LYS A 419 20.77 -14.86 -22.54
C LYS A 419 19.67 -15.44 -23.44
N ALA A 420 18.84 -14.60 -24.03
CA ALA A 420 17.81 -15.03 -24.97
C ALA A 420 18.43 -15.73 -26.19
N LEU A 421 19.54 -15.19 -26.70
CA LEU A 421 20.33 -15.74 -27.79
C LEU A 421 20.99 -17.08 -27.42
N GLU A 422 21.60 -17.16 -26.24
CA GLU A 422 22.22 -18.38 -25.70
C GLU A 422 21.20 -19.53 -25.59
N ARG A 423 19.95 -19.22 -25.23
CA ARG A 423 18.86 -20.20 -25.04
C ARG A 423 17.94 -20.39 -26.24
N ASN A 424 18.17 -19.69 -27.35
CA ASN A 424 17.29 -19.72 -28.54
C ASN A 424 15.82 -19.35 -28.22
N ALA A 425 15.61 -18.36 -27.35
CA ALA A 425 14.30 -17.84 -26.98
C ALA A 425 13.82 -16.80 -28.01
N ARG A 426 13.14 -17.25 -29.08
CA ARG A 426 12.86 -16.43 -30.28
C ARG A 426 11.90 -15.28 -30.03
N ASN A 427 10.88 -15.45 -29.20
CA ASN A 427 9.96 -14.35 -28.85
C ASN A 427 10.67 -13.30 -28.01
N SER A 428 11.48 -13.73 -27.04
CA SER A 428 12.32 -12.84 -26.23
C SER A 428 13.33 -12.08 -27.06
N ILE A 429 14.02 -12.74 -28.00
CA ILE A 429 14.94 -12.09 -28.94
C ILE A 429 14.21 -11.02 -29.75
N ARG A 430 13.03 -11.35 -30.30
CA ARG A 430 12.21 -10.41 -31.07
C ARG A 430 11.86 -9.19 -30.23
N TRP A 431 11.27 -9.40 -29.05
CA TRP A 431 10.85 -8.32 -28.16
C TRP A 431 12.02 -7.42 -27.74
N LEU A 432 13.18 -7.99 -27.41
CA LEU A 432 14.37 -7.20 -27.04
C LEU A 432 14.90 -6.34 -28.20
N ILE A 433 14.92 -6.88 -29.42
CA ILE A 433 15.42 -6.15 -30.60
C ILE A 433 14.39 -5.11 -31.07
N GLU A 434 13.11 -5.48 -31.18
CA GLU A 434 12.06 -4.66 -31.78
C GLU A 434 11.50 -3.61 -30.82
N ASP A 435 11.23 -4.01 -29.59
CA ASP A 435 10.51 -3.16 -28.63
C ASP A 435 11.46 -2.44 -27.67
N GLN A 436 12.59 -3.06 -27.32
CA GLN A 436 13.59 -2.46 -26.42
C GLN A 436 14.78 -1.82 -27.16
N GLY A 437 14.90 -2.05 -28.48
CA GLY A 437 15.93 -1.45 -29.31
C GLY A 437 17.35 -1.96 -29.05
N CYS A 438 17.50 -3.17 -28.49
CA CYS A 438 18.80 -3.79 -28.28
C CYS A 438 19.51 -4.04 -29.61
N ARG A 439 20.85 -3.94 -29.60
CA ARG A 439 21.66 -4.27 -30.78
C ARG A 439 22.50 -5.53 -30.57
N LEU A 440 22.67 -6.31 -31.63
CA LEU A 440 23.51 -7.50 -31.64
C LEU A 440 24.99 -7.19 -31.41
N ASP A 441 25.44 -5.99 -31.76
CA ASP A 441 26.81 -5.53 -31.54
C ASP A 441 27.01 -4.88 -30.17
N ASP A 442 25.94 -4.65 -29.40
CA ASP A 442 26.08 -4.17 -28.04
C ASP A 442 26.70 -5.24 -27.14
N ARG A 443 27.51 -4.79 -26.18
CA ARG A 443 28.27 -5.68 -25.30
C ARG A 443 27.46 -6.08 -24.08
N ASP A 444 27.43 -7.36 -23.79
CA ASP A 444 27.02 -7.88 -22.50
C ASP A 444 28.03 -7.45 -21.43
N GLU A 445 27.56 -6.89 -20.31
CA GLU A 445 28.41 -6.33 -19.27
C GLU A 445 29.26 -7.40 -18.57
N ALA A 446 28.69 -8.59 -18.34
CA ALA A 446 29.34 -9.64 -17.58
C ALA A 446 30.52 -10.26 -18.36
N SER A 447 30.37 -10.44 -19.66
CA SER A 447 31.38 -11.05 -20.54
C SER A 447 32.24 -10.03 -21.30
N GLY A 448 31.74 -8.80 -21.49
CA GLY A 448 32.30 -7.79 -22.38
C GLY A 448 32.19 -8.12 -23.87
N GLN A 449 31.50 -9.22 -24.24
CA GLN A 449 31.35 -9.69 -25.61
C GLN A 449 30.07 -9.13 -26.27
N PRO A 450 30.07 -8.91 -27.60
CA PRO A 450 28.86 -8.54 -28.33
C PRO A 450 27.76 -9.59 -28.18
N ALA A 451 26.49 -9.21 -28.05
CA ALA A 451 25.36 -10.14 -27.88
C ALA A 451 25.31 -11.22 -28.98
N ARG A 452 25.68 -10.89 -30.23
CA ARG A 452 25.80 -11.86 -31.35
C ARG A 452 26.75 -13.04 -31.08
N SER A 453 27.74 -12.92 -30.18
CA SER A 453 28.65 -14.03 -29.88
C SER A 453 27.97 -15.18 -29.14
N PHE A 454 26.80 -14.93 -28.55
CA PHE A 454 26.01 -15.90 -27.78
C PHE A 454 25.06 -16.75 -28.63
N ALA A 455 24.81 -16.37 -29.89
CA ALA A 455 23.98 -17.16 -30.82
C ALA A 455 24.82 -17.84 -31.91
N LYS A 456 24.32 -18.97 -32.41
CA LYS A 456 24.89 -19.70 -33.55
C LYS A 456 23.77 -20.20 -34.46
N GLY A 457 24.11 -20.47 -35.72
CA GLY A 457 23.20 -21.07 -36.70
C GLY A 457 21.92 -20.27 -36.90
N ASP A 458 20.79 -20.97 -36.91
CA ASP A 458 19.46 -20.42 -37.22
C ASP A 458 19.03 -19.30 -36.25
N THR A 459 19.45 -19.36 -34.98
CA THR A 459 19.14 -18.33 -33.99
C THR A 459 19.80 -17.01 -34.32
N LEU A 460 21.08 -17.06 -34.74
CA LEU A 460 21.81 -15.86 -35.16
C LEU A 460 21.23 -15.29 -36.46
N ALA A 461 20.94 -16.16 -37.43
CA ALA A 461 20.32 -15.74 -38.69
C ALA A 461 18.95 -15.07 -38.45
N PHE A 462 18.14 -15.62 -37.54
CA PHE A 462 16.88 -15.03 -37.13
C PHE A 462 17.07 -13.63 -36.51
N ALA A 463 17.99 -13.48 -35.56
CA ALA A 463 18.23 -12.20 -34.91
C ALA A 463 18.76 -11.13 -35.87
N VAL A 464 19.68 -11.49 -36.77
CA VAL A 464 20.19 -10.59 -37.83
C VAL A 464 19.06 -10.12 -38.75
N ALA A 465 18.19 -11.03 -39.17
CA ALA A 465 17.05 -10.67 -40.03
C ALA A 465 16.08 -9.69 -39.35
N LEU A 466 15.91 -9.75 -38.02
CA LEU A 466 15.12 -8.78 -37.26
C LEU A 466 15.77 -7.39 -37.26
N GLU A 467 17.07 -7.30 -36.99
CA GLU A 467 17.79 -6.02 -37.03
C GLU A 467 17.80 -5.39 -38.43
N GLU A 468 18.05 -6.19 -39.47
CA GLU A 468 18.01 -5.73 -40.87
C GLU A 468 16.61 -5.21 -41.23
N ARG A 469 15.56 -5.93 -40.80
CA ARG A 469 14.17 -5.50 -41.00
C ARG A 469 13.91 -4.14 -40.35
N LEU A 470 14.34 -3.94 -39.10
CA LEU A 470 14.21 -2.65 -38.41
C LEU A 470 15.00 -1.53 -39.08
N ALA A 471 16.20 -1.83 -39.59
CA ALA A 471 17.02 -0.87 -40.32
C ALA A 471 16.35 -0.42 -41.63
N LEU A 472 15.64 -1.33 -42.31
CA LEU A 472 14.89 -1.03 -43.53
C LEU A 472 13.59 -0.26 -43.27
N THR A 473 12.95 -0.45 -42.10
CA THR A 473 11.71 0.25 -41.75
C THR A 473 11.95 1.57 -41.00
N ALA A 474 13.14 1.79 -40.46
CA ALA A 474 13.51 3.07 -39.87
C ALA A 474 13.47 4.16 -40.96
N ASP A 475 12.69 5.22 -40.73
CA ASP A 475 12.60 6.33 -41.66
C ASP A 475 14.02 6.92 -41.84
N PRO A 476 14.56 6.95 -43.08
CA PRO A 476 15.90 7.49 -43.34
C PRO A 476 16.05 8.97 -42.95
N PHE A 477 14.94 9.64 -42.63
CA PHE A 477 14.91 11.04 -42.19
C PHE A 477 14.71 11.24 -40.68
N THR A 478 14.64 10.17 -39.87
CA THR A 478 14.59 10.34 -38.41
C THR A 478 15.93 10.91 -37.92
N PRO A 479 15.99 12.14 -37.36
CA PRO A 479 17.23 12.70 -36.87
C PRO A 479 17.73 11.85 -35.70
N THR A 480 18.88 11.22 -35.83
CA THR A 480 19.55 10.62 -34.67
C THR A 480 19.97 11.75 -33.73
N ASP A 481 19.51 11.68 -32.48
CA ASP A 481 19.63 12.75 -31.47
C ASP A 481 21.08 13.03 -30.99
N LYS A 482 22.09 12.62 -31.75
CA LYS A 482 23.51 12.80 -31.44
C LYS A 482 24.38 12.97 -32.68
N GLY A 483 24.13 14.00 -33.49
CA GLY A 483 25.16 14.65 -34.32
C GLY A 483 25.97 13.79 -35.32
N SER A 484 25.65 12.52 -35.51
CA SER A 484 26.21 11.69 -36.55
C SER A 484 25.33 11.86 -37.78
N GLY A 485 25.87 12.53 -38.80
CA GLY A 485 25.21 12.67 -40.09
C GLY A 485 24.80 11.30 -40.65
N PRO A 486 23.80 11.26 -41.54
CA PRO A 486 23.25 10.02 -42.05
C PRO A 486 24.35 9.21 -42.76
N GLN A 487 24.74 8.07 -42.18
CA GLN A 487 25.52 7.06 -42.89
C GLN A 487 24.55 6.30 -43.79
N ARG A 488 24.69 6.50 -45.10
CA ARG A 488 24.11 5.58 -46.09
C ARG A 488 24.73 4.20 -45.87
N ILE A 489 23.89 3.18 -45.72
CA ILE A 489 24.26 1.77 -45.97
C ILE A 489 24.44 1.60 -47.48
#